data_AF-A0A4Z0VZX5-F1
#
_entry.id   AF-A0A4Z0VZX5-F1
#
_cell.length_a   1.000
_cell.length_b   1.000
_cell.length_c   1.000
_cell.angle_alpha   90.00
_cell.angle_beta   90.00
_cell.angle_gamma   90.00
#
_symmetry.space_group_name_H-M   'P 1'
#
loop_
_entity.id
_entity.type
_entity.pdbx_description
1 polymer ?
#
loop_
_entity_poly.entity_id
_entity_poly.type
_entity_poly.pdbx_seq_one_letter_code
_entity_poly.pdbx_strand_id
1 'polypeptide(L)'
;MSEFKQELNLLIEELSNIEKSLDDAIKSDDFIKYNSIMDSRMKTFKKLENFFDDEKVKNILKDIIKKDEERKKNVEEKISNLKKDQMNLQKGKNAIKKGYYNVQEGLRRKKIDKSG
;
A
#
# COMPACT_ATOMS: atom_id res chain seq x y z
N MET A 1 -27.97 17.80 -23.82
CA MET A 1 -27.78 17.32 -22.43
C MET A 1 -27.70 18.55 -21.53
N SER A 2 -28.27 18.54 -20.32
CA SER A 2 -28.04 19.64 -19.38
C SER A 2 -26.59 19.65 -18.92
N GLU A 3 -26.02 20.83 -18.66
CA GLU A 3 -24.64 21.01 -18.18
C GLU A 3 -24.37 20.16 -16.92
N PHE A 4 -25.32 20.13 -15.99
CA PHE A 4 -25.29 19.27 -14.79
C PHE A 4 -25.09 17.78 -15.09
N LYS A 5 -25.70 17.27 -16.16
CA LYS A 5 -25.59 15.85 -16.52
C LYS A 5 -24.23 15.54 -17.17
N GLN A 6 -23.62 16.51 -17.85
CA GLN A 6 -22.28 16.38 -18.39
C GLN A 6 -21.23 16.42 -17.27
N GLU A 7 -21.35 17.37 -16.34
CA GLU A 7 -20.48 17.46 -15.17
C GLU A 7 -20.50 16.17 -14.34
N LEU A 8 -21.70 15.66 -14.03
CA LEU A 8 -21.83 14.39 -13.30
C LEU A 8 -21.14 13.21 -14.00
N ASN A 9 -21.28 13.10 -15.32
CA ASN A 9 -20.65 12.02 -16.07
C ASN A 9 -19.12 12.12 -16.03
N LEU A 10 -18.56 13.33 -16.11
CA LEU A 10 -17.12 13.56 -15.98
C LEU A 10 -16.61 13.18 -14.59
N LEU A 11 -17.33 13.57 -13.53
CA LEU A 11 -16.98 13.20 -12.16
C LEU A 11 -17.01 11.69 -11.93
N ILE A 12 -17.99 10.99 -12.51
CA ILE A 12 -18.08 9.52 -12.43
C ILE A 12 -16.91 8.85 -13.17
N GLU A 13 -16.53 9.37 -14.33
CA GLU A 13 -15.39 8.85 -15.08
C GLU A 13 -14.07 9.09 -14.33
N GLU A 14 -13.87 10.29 -13.80
CA GLU A 14 -12.73 10.65 -12.95
C GLU A 14 -12.63 9.69 -11.75
N LEU A 15 -13.75 9.48 -11.05
CA LEU A 15 -13.80 8.58 -9.91
C LEU A 15 -13.48 7.14 -10.32
N SER A 16 -14.02 6.64 -11.43
CA SER A 16 -13.72 5.30 -11.94
C SER A 16 -12.23 5.09 -12.22
N ASN A 17 -11.56 6.09 -12.78
CA ASN A 17 -10.11 6.05 -13.04
C ASN A 17 -9.30 6.08 -11.74
N ILE A 18 -9.75 6.86 -10.75
CA ILE A 18 -9.18 6.89 -9.39
C ILE A 18 -9.29 5.51 -8.74
N GLU A 19 -10.47 4.88 -8.78
CA GLU A 19 -10.69 3.55 -8.20
C GLU A 19 -9.77 2.48 -8.81
N LYS A 20 -9.59 2.48 -10.13
CA LYS A 20 -8.62 1.59 -10.80
C LYS A 20 -7.19 1.87 -10.37
N SER A 21 -6.82 3.15 -10.27
CA SER A 21 -5.48 3.55 -9.87
C SER A 21 -5.15 3.13 -8.43
N LEU A 22 -6.14 3.13 -7.53
CA LEU A 22 -5.99 2.58 -6.17
C LEU A 22 -5.70 1.08 -6.21
N ASP A 23 -6.45 0.33 -7.02
CA ASP A 23 -6.26 -1.12 -7.15
C ASP A 23 -4.85 -1.44 -7.69
N ASP A 24 -4.40 -0.69 -8.69
CA ASP A 24 -3.06 -0.85 -9.27
C ASP A 24 -1.95 -0.50 -8.28
N ALA A 25 -2.11 0.57 -7.49
CA ALA A 25 -1.15 0.95 -6.46
C ALA A 25 -1.03 -0.11 -5.35
N ILE A 26 -2.15 -0.73 -4.93
CA ILE A 26 -2.12 -1.85 -3.98
C ILE A 26 -1.40 -3.06 -4.60
N LYS A 27 -1.69 -3.40 -5.86
CA LYS A 27 -1.04 -4.52 -6.55
C LYS A 27 0.47 -4.33 -6.67
N SER A 28 0.93 -3.12 -6.95
CA SER A 28 2.35 -2.80 -7.10
C SER A 28 3.06 -2.45 -5.79
N ASP A 29 2.40 -2.55 -4.63
CA ASP A 29 2.94 -2.14 -3.32
C ASP A 29 3.39 -0.67 -3.25
N ASP A 30 2.85 0.18 -4.12
CA ASP A 30 3.18 1.62 -4.17
C ASP A 30 2.24 2.42 -3.25
N PHE A 31 2.48 2.28 -1.93
CA PHE A 31 1.66 2.95 -0.92
C PHE A 31 1.83 4.47 -0.87
N ILE A 32 2.93 5.01 -1.42
CA ILE A 32 3.12 6.45 -1.55
C ILE A 32 2.14 6.99 -2.60
N LYS A 33 2.09 6.34 -3.76
CA LYS A 33 1.11 6.68 -4.81
C LYS A 33 -0.32 6.43 -4.35
N TYR A 34 -0.57 5.35 -3.61
CA TYR A 34 -1.89 5.08 -3.03
C TYR A 34 -2.42 6.27 -2.22
N ASN A 35 -1.59 6.83 -1.33
CA ASN A 35 -1.98 7.98 -0.50
C ASN A 35 -2.31 9.23 -1.34
N SER A 36 -1.53 9.54 -2.38
CA SER A 36 -1.81 10.70 -3.23
C SER A 36 -3.08 10.53 -4.09
N ILE A 37 -3.40 9.29 -4.47
CA ILE A 37 -4.66 8.96 -5.16
C ILE A 37 -5.85 9.16 -4.20
N MET A 38 -5.73 8.77 -2.93
CA MET A 38 -6.78 8.98 -1.93
C MET A 38 -7.08 10.47 -1.71
N ASP A 39 -6.09 11.35 -1.76
CA ASP A 39 -6.31 12.81 -1.72
C ASP A 39 -7.11 13.30 -2.93
N SER A 40 -6.82 12.76 -4.12
CA SER A 40 -7.55 13.08 -5.35
C SER A 40 -9.00 12.60 -5.26
N ARG A 41 -9.20 11.36 -4.77
CA ARG A 41 -10.50 10.76 -4.51
C ARG A 41 -11.38 11.62 -3.60
N MET A 42 -10.80 12.13 -2.51
CA MET A 42 -11.50 13.02 -1.58
C MET A 42 -11.97 14.31 -2.26
N LYS A 43 -11.16 14.89 -3.15
CA LYS A 43 -11.56 16.08 -3.92
C LYS A 43 -12.72 15.77 -4.87
N THR A 44 -12.71 14.61 -5.54
CA THR A 44 -13.81 14.18 -6.41
C THR A 44 -15.09 13.93 -5.62
N PHE A 45 -15.01 13.32 -4.44
CA PHE A 45 -16.17 13.14 -3.56
C PHE A 45 -16.81 14.46 -3.14
N LYS A 46 -16.01 15.47 -2.77
CA LYS A 46 -16.54 16.81 -2.44
C LYS A 46 -17.33 17.43 -3.58
N LYS A 47 -16.90 17.23 -4.84
CA LYS A 47 -17.65 17.72 -6.01
C LYS A 47 -18.93 16.92 -6.24
N LEU A 48 -18.91 15.62 -5.93
CA LEU A 48 -20.07 14.73 -6.05
C LEU A 48 -21.16 15.00 -5.00
N GLU A 49 -20.88 15.72 -3.91
CA GLU A 49 -21.87 16.07 -2.87
C GLU A 49 -23.13 16.72 -3.46
N ASN A 50 -22.96 17.55 -4.49
CA ASN A 50 -24.07 18.22 -5.20
C ASN A 50 -25.02 17.25 -5.93
N PHE A 51 -24.63 15.98 -6.05
CA PHE A 51 -25.33 14.94 -6.81
C PHE A 51 -25.70 13.73 -5.94
N PHE A 52 -25.60 13.81 -4.61
CA PHE A 52 -25.85 12.67 -3.72
C PHE A 52 -27.29 12.14 -3.75
N ASP A 53 -28.25 12.97 -4.15
CA ASP A 53 -29.63 12.52 -4.34
C ASP A 53 -29.83 11.68 -5.61
N ASP A 54 -28.89 11.76 -6.56
CA ASP A 54 -28.93 10.96 -7.79
C ASP A 54 -28.69 9.47 -7.49
N GLU A 55 -29.62 8.63 -7.94
CA GLU A 55 -29.59 7.20 -7.68
C GLU A 55 -28.35 6.50 -8.26
N LYS A 56 -27.82 6.99 -9.39
CA LYS A 56 -26.60 6.47 -10.00
C LYS A 56 -25.41 6.73 -9.08
N VAL A 57 -25.33 7.91 -8.48
CA VAL A 57 -24.26 8.26 -7.53
C VAL A 57 -24.33 7.38 -6.29
N LYS A 58 -25.52 7.19 -5.72
CA LYS A 58 -25.72 6.29 -4.56
C LYS A 58 -25.24 4.88 -4.84
N ASN A 59 -25.54 4.34 -6.02
CA ASN A 59 -25.11 2.99 -6.40
C ASN A 59 -23.59 2.88 -6.55
N ILE A 60 -22.96 3.86 -7.20
CA ILE A 60 -21.50 3.92 -7.32
C ILE A 60 -20.84 3.97 -5.95
N LEU A 61 -21.33 4.82 -5.03
CA LEU A 61 -20.77 4.92 -3.68
C LEU A 61 -20.92 3.62 -2.89
N LYS A 62 -22.04 2.90 -3.04
CA LYS A 62 -22.22 1.57 -2.43
C LYS A 62 -21.20 0.55 -2.94
N ASP A 63 -20.96 0.52 -4.25
CA ASP A 63 -19.97 -0.39 -4.84
C ASP A 63 -18.56 -0.05 -4.40
N ILE A 64 -18.27 1.24 -4.28
CA ILE A 64 -17.00 1.74 -3.77
C ILE A 64 -16.77 1.30 -2.32
N ILE A 65 -17.77 1.40 -1.43
CA ILE A 65 -17.66 0.95 -0.04
C ILE A 65 -17.29 -0.54 0.02
N LYS A 66 -17.97 -1.38 -0.79
CA LYS A 66 -17.65 -2.82 -0.87
C LYS A 66 -16.21 -3.05 -1.32
N LYS A 67 -15.75 -2.33 -2.35
CA LYS A 67 -14.36 -2.42 -2.81
C LYS A 67 -13.37 -1.98 -1.75
N ASP A 68 -13.67 -0.95 -0.97
CA ASP A 68 -12.79 -0.51 0.11
C ASP A 68 -12.66 -1.54 1.22
N GLU A 69 -13.71 -2.31 1.53
CA GLU A 69 -13.62 -3.44 2.45
C GLU A 69 -12.68 -4.54 1.93
N GLU A 70 -12.73 -4.83 0.63
CA GLU A 70 -11.81 -5.77 -0.03
C GLU A 70 -10.37 -5.26 -0.03
N ARG A 71 -10.16 -3.99 -0.39
CA ARG A 71 -8.85 -3.34 -0.36
C ARG A 71 -8.25 -3.36 1.03
N LYS A 72 -9.05 -3.08 2.07
CA LYS A 72 -8.59 -3.12 3.46
C LYS A 72 -8.01 -4.49 3.80
N LYS A 73 -8.71 -5.59 3.45
CA LYS A 73 -8.22 -6.95 3.69
C LYS A 73 -6.88 -7.19 2.98
N ASN A 74 -6.77 -6.80 1.71
CA ASN A 74 -5.55 -6.97 0.92
C ASN A 74 -4.36 -6.17 1.51
N VAL A 75 -4.61 -4.94 1.96
CA VAL A 75 -3.59 -4.09 2.57
C VAL A 75 -3.16 -4.64 3.93
N GLU A 76 -4.09 -5.11 4.76
CA GLU A 76 -3.78 -5.74 6.05
C GLU A 76 -2.92 -7.00 5.88
N GLU A 77 -3.22 -7.83 4.88
CA GLU A 77 -2.41 -9.00 4.54
C GLU A 77 -0.99 -8.60 4.11
N LYS A 78 -0.86 -7.62 3.21
CA LYS A 78 0.45 -7.08 2.77
C LYS A 78 1.27 -6.54 3.93
N ILE A 79 0.66 -5.77 4.84
CA ILE A 79 1.32 -5.26 6.06
C ILE A 79 1.80 -6.42 6.96
N SER A 80 0.99 -7.46 7.11
CA SER A 80 1.35 -8.65 7.90
C SER A 80 2.59 -9.35 7.32
N ASN A 81 2.64 -9.50 6.00
CA ASN A 81 3.77 -10.11 5.30
C ASN A 81 5.04 -9.26 5.42
N LEU A 82 4.94 -7.93 5.23
CA LEU A 82 6.07 -7.01 5.42
C LEU A 82 6.66 -7.10 6.83
N LYS A 83 5.82 -7.21 7.87
CA LYS A 83 6.29 -7.40 9.26
C LYS A 83 7.06 -8.71 9.45
N LYS A 84 6.57 -9.81 8.86
CA LYS A 84 7.26 -11.11 8.91
C LYS A 84 8.62 -11.03 8.21
N ASP A 85 8.67 -10.42 7.03
CA ASP A 85 9.91 -10.26 6.27
C ASP A 85 10.92 -9.38 7.00
N GLN A 86 10.47 -8.30 7.64
CA GLN A 86 11.31 -7.47 8.49
C GLN A 86 11.91 -8.26 9.66
N MET A 87 11.12 -9.11 10.33
CA MET A 87 11.62 -9.98 11.40
C MET A 87 12.67 -10.97 10.89
N ASN A 88 12.44 -11.57 9.71
CA ASN A 88 13.35 -12.52 9.10
C ASN A 88 14.67 -11.85 8.68
N LEU A 89 14.61 -10.66 8.09
CA LEU A 89 15.78 -9.84 7.77
C LEU A 89 16.60 -9.51 9.03
N GLN A 90 15.94 -9.17 10.13
CA GLN A 90 16.63 -8.87 11.39
C GLN A 90 17.33 -10.11 11.97
N LYS A 91 16.68 -11.28 11.90
CA LYS A 91 17.31 -12.56 12.27
C LYS A 91 18.53 -12.87 11.39
N GLY A 92 18.40 -12.66 10.07
CA GLY A 92 19.50 -12.81 9.12
C GLY A 92 20.68 -11.90 9.43
N LYS A 93 20.43 -10.60 9.68
CA LYS A 93 21.45 -9.63 10.10
C LYS A 93 22.19 -10.08 11.36
N ASN A 94 21.45 -10.56 12.37
CA ASN A 94 22.05 -11.07 13.61
C ASN A 94 22.89 -12.33 13.38
N ALA A 95 22.44 -13.26 12.54
CA ALA A 95 23.16 -14.47 12.21
C ALA A 95 24.48 -14.17 11.48
N ILE A 96 24.43 -13.26 10.49
CA ILE A 96 25.62 -12.77 9.78
C ILE A 96 26.62 -12.15 10.76
N LYS A 97 26.14 -11.25 11.63
CA LYS A 97 27.00 -10.60 12.64
C LYS A 97 27.68 -11.61 13.56
N LYS A 98 26.94 -12.61 14.05
CA LYS A 98 27.50 -13.70 14.86
C LYS A 98 28.53 -14.54 14.10
N GLY A 99 28.24 -14.89 12.85
CA GLY A 99 29.18 -15.60 11.97
C GLY A 99 30.50 -14.86 11.80
N TYR A 100 30.44 -13.54 11.51
CA TYR A 100 31.63 -12.70 11.42
C TYR A 100 32.45 -12.67 12.71
N TYR A 101 31.81 -12.52 13.88
CA TYR A 101 32.53 -12.56 15.16
C TYR A 101 33.20 -13.92 15.41
N ASN A 102 32.51 -15.02 15.11
CA ASN A 102 33.07 -16.36 15.28
C ASN A 102 34.30 -16.60 14.39
N VAL A 103 34.27 -16.09 13.15
CA VAL A 103 35.43 -16.15 12.23
C VAL A 103 36.59 -15.30 12.75
N GLN A 104 36.34 -14.07 13.22
CA GLN A 104 37.39 -13.20 13.78
C GLN A 104 38.05 -13.81 15.02
N GLU A 105 37.25 -14.37 15.93
CA GLU A 105 37.76 -15.06 17.13
C GLU A 105 38.57 -16.31 16.74
N GLY A 106 38.11 -17.09 15.76
CA GLY A 106 38.87 -18.22 15.23
C GLY A 106 40.23 -17.81 14.64
N LEU A 107 40.28 -16.69 13.92
CA LEU A 107 41.53 -16.14 13.39
C LEU A 107 42.46 -15.61 14.50
N ARG A 108 41.92 -14.98 15.55
CA ARG A 108 42.68 -14.54 16.72
C ARG A 108 43.32 -15.71 17.46
N ARG A 109 42.55 -16.76 17.77
CA ARG A 109 43.05 -17.96 18.46
C ARG A 109 44.18 -18.65 17.67
N LYS A 110 43.99 -18.82 16.35
CA LYS A 110 45.03 -19.38 15.46
C LYS A 110 46.31 -18.54 15.38
N LYS A 111 46.25 -17.22 15.59
CA LYS A 111 47.45 -16.37 15.67
C LYS A 111 48.18 -16.57 17.00
N ILE A 112 47.44 -16.70 18.11
CA ILE A 112 48.01 -16.92 19.44
C ILE A 112 48.74 -18.27 19.50
N ASP A 113 48.16 -19.35 18.96
CA ASP A 113 48.78 -20.69 18.93
C ASP A 113 50.08 -20.77 18.10
N LYS A 114 50.35 -19.79 17.22
CA LYS A 114 51.59 -19.72 16.44
C LYS A 114 52.69 -18.88 17.10
N SER A 115 52.40 -18.22 18.21
CA SER A 115 53.30 -17.30 18.91
C SER A 115 53.72 -17.78 20.31
N GLY A 116 53.30 -18.98 20.71
CA GLY A 116 53.84 -19.73 21.86
C GLY A 116 54.74 -20.85 21.38
#